data_AF-G0P1B8-F1
#
_entry.id   AF-G0P1B8-F1
#
_cell.length_a   1.000
_cell.length_b   1.000
_cell.length_c   1.000
_cell.angle_alpha   90.00
_cell.angle_beta   90.00
_cell.angle_gamma   90.00
#
_symmetry.space_group_name_H-M   'P 1'
#
loop_
_entity.id
_entity.type
_entity.pdbx_description
1 polymer ?
#
loop_
_entity_poly.entity_id
_entity_poly.type
_entity_poly.pdbx_seq_one_letter_code
_entity_poly.pdbx_strand_id
1 'polypeptide(L)'
;MNDTPPFCQSALISSYKNMYILKHERLFRGLKIELKRKKIQNQNAHFECCYTTSMKLLFYVTQSLTHLSVAREEELKRHSIDLDMSCWASYTTKNFKARMETAESEARIAKEAIEADQARVRAEGKREDDLRCWREAQQAEEEAVMRMESVFEQHGALVDRVKKAKDRVREARIDSRRRGPVRSVFKCQICFKKYDFDKENMKPKCLTNCGHICCEKCVKKMTVVDVVECPYCREEIDCPVSYQLKRTGDEDSDTESEGEQEGEGFNSR
;
A
#
# COMPACT_ATOMS: atom_id res chain seq x y z
N MET A 1 -34.97 52.90 -70.10
CA MET A 1 -35.46 51.52 -70.32
C MET A 1 -34.35 50.58 -69.92
N ASN A 2 -34.72 49.51 -69.23
CA ASN A 2 -33.95 48.86 -68.16
C ASN A 2 -32.75 48.03 -68.64
N ASP A 3 -31.59 48.30 -68.05
CA ASP A 3 -30.42 47.42 -68.04
C ASP A 3 -30.44 46.56 -66.77
N THR A 4 -30.63 45.25 -66.93
CA THR A 4 -30.45 44.25 -65.87
C THR A 4 -29.09 43.56 -66.02
N PRO A 5 -28.29 43.42 -64.94
CA PRO A 5 -26.96 42.81 -65.01
C PRO A 5 -27.01 41.27 -65.04
N PRO A 6 -25.97 40.62 -65.58
CA PRO A 6 -25.94 39.17 -65.77
C PRO A 6 -25.82 38.43 -64.43
N PHE A 7 -26.75 37.49 -64.23
CA PHE A 7 -26.84 36.60 -63.08
C PHE A 7 -25.56 35.77 -62.88
N CYS A 8 -25.06 35.75 -61.64
CA CYS A 8 -23.83 35.11 -61.22
C CYS A 8 -24.00 33.57 -61.08
N GLN A 9 -23.67 32.81 -62.13
CA GLN A 9 -23.70 31.33 -62.12
C GLN A 9 -22.70 30.69 -61.14
N SER A 10 -21.67 31.43 -60.70
CA SER A 10 -20.64 30.93 -59.77
C SER A 10 -21.18 30.65 -58.36
N ALA A 11 -22.17 31.43 -57.89
CA ALA A 11 -22.76 31.27 -56.57
C ALA A 11 -23.63 30.00 -56.47
N LEU A 12 -24.35 29.66 -57.55
CA LEU A 12 -25.15 28.43 -57.63
C LEU A 12 -24.26 27.17 -57.63
N ILE A 13 -23.14 27.19 -58.36
CA ILE A 13 -22.21 26.06 -58.41
C ILE A 13 -21.53 25.83 -57.05
N SER A 14 -21.19 26.90 -56.33
CA SER A 14 -20.60 26.81 -54.98
C SER A 14 -21.59 26.27 -53.95
N SER A 15 -22.85 26.71 -54.01
CA SER A 15 -23.93 26.21 -53.14
C SER A 15 -24.22 24.71 -53.38
N TYR A 16 -24.25 24.28 -54.65
CA TYR A 16 -24.46 22.87 -54.99
C TYR A 16 -23.30 21.97 -54.54
N LYS A 17 -22.04 22.43 -54.64
CA LYS A 17 -20.87 21.67 -54.15
C LYS A 17 -20.90 21.49 -52.63
N ASN A 18 -21.21 22.54 -51.88
CA ASN A 18 -21.27 22.47 -50.41
C ASN A 18 -22.43 21.60 -49.92
N MET A 19 -23.59 21.65 -50.60
CA MET A 19 -24.71 20.77 -50.29
C MET A 19 -24.37 19.29 -50.55
N TYR A 20 -23.66 18.98 -51.64
CA TYR A 20 -23.24 17.60 -51.95
C TYR A 20 -22.22 17.07 -50.94
N ILE A 21 -21.24 17.89 -50.54
CA ILE A 21 -20.22 17.52 -49.54
C ILE A 21 -20.87 17.23 -48.18
N LEU A 22 -21.76 18.12 -47.71
CA LEU A 22 -22.41 17.95 -46.41
C LEU A 22 -23.38 16.76 -46.37
N LYS A 23 -24.05 16.45 -47.50
CA LYS A 23 -24.92 15.27 -47.62
C LYS A 23 -24.10 13.97 -47.61
N HIS A 24 -22.94 13.96 -48.27
CA HIS A 24 -22.03 12.82 -48.22
C HIS A 24 -21.41 12.62 -46.84
N GLU A 25 -21.02 13.69 -46.13
CA GLU A 25 -20.47 13.56 -44.78
C GLU A 25 -21.45 12.95 -43.76
N ARG A 26 -22.75 13.28 -43.83
CA ARG A 26 -23.75 12.63 -42.95
C ARG A 26 -23.91 11.15 -43.26
N LEU A 27 -23.90 10.78 -44.55
CA LEU A 27 -23.96 9.37 -44.96
C LEU A 27 -22.72 8.61 -44.49
N PHE A 28 -21.53 9.22 -44.57
CA PHE A 28 -20.29 8.62 -44.08
C PHE A 28 -20.26 8.48 -42.55
N ARG A 29 -20.79 9.45 -41.78
CA ARG A 29 -20.88 9.34 -40.32
C ARG A 29 -21.86 8.24 -39.89
N GLY A 30 -23.00 8.10 -40.57
CA GLY A 30 -23.96 7.02 -40.34
C GLY A 30 -23.37 5.63 -40.61
N LEU A 31 -22.69 5.48 -41.76
CA LEU A 31 -21.99 4.25 -42.14
C LEU A 31 -20.89 3.85 -41.15
N LYS A 32 -20.15 4.82 -40.60
CA LYS A 32 -19.08 4.57 -39.61
C LYS A 32 -19.62 4.05 -38.27
N ILE A 33 -20.83 4.46 -37.88
CA ILE A 33 -21.50 3.99 -36.66
C ILE A 33 -22.08 2.58 -36.86
N GLU A 34 -22.71 2.31 -38.00
CA GLU A 34 -23.16 0.95 -38.34
C GLU A 34 -21.99 -0.05 -38.50
N LEU A 35 -20.89 0.38 -39.12
CA LEU A 35 -19.68 -0.44 -39.27
C LEU A 35 -19.05 -0.78 -37.91
N LYS A 36 -19.07 0.13 -36.93
CA LYS A 36 -18.62 -0.18 -35.56
C LYS A 36 -19.54 -1.18 -34.86
N ARG A 37 -20.86 -1.13 -35.08
CA ARG A 37 -21.81 -2.12 -34.54
C ARG A 37 -21.66 -3.50 -35.16
N LYS A 38 -21.37 -3.60 -36.46
CA LYS A 38 -21.20 -4.88 -37.17
C LYS A 38 -19.81 -5.51 -37.02
N LYS A 39 -18.81 -4.76 -36.53
CA LYS A 39 -17.41 -5.24 -36.31
C LYS A 39 -17.26 -6.30 -35.21
N ILE A 40 -18.32 -6.62 -34.48
CA ILE A 40 -18.31 -7.62 -33.40
C ILE A 40 -18.58 -9.05 -33.90
N GLN A 41 -19.04 -9.28 -35.14
CA GLN A 41 -19.40 -10.66 -35.55
C GLN A 41 -18.86 -11.21 -36.87
N ASN A 42 -18.22 -10.46 -37.76
CA ASN A 42 -17.59 -11.08 -38.92
C ASN A 42 -16.58 -10.16 -39.62
N GLN A 43 -15.29 -10.26 -39.26
CA GLN A 43 -14.27 -9.33 -39.76
C GLN A 43 -13.73 -9.64 -41.16
N ASN A 44 -13.98 -10.82 -41.72
CA ASN A 44 -13.37 -11.20 -43.00
C ASN A 44 -14.26 -10.92 -44.22
N ALA A 45 -15.59 -11.07 -44.12
CA ALA A 45 -16.48 -10.89 -45.28
C ALA A 45 -16.70 -9.41 -45.68
N HIS A 46 -16.58 -8.47 -44.73
CA HIS A 46 -16.88 -7.05 -45.00
C HIS A 46 -15.71 -6.30 -45.66
N PHE A 47 -14.48 -6.82 -45.54
CA PHE A 47 -13.29 -6.18 -46.13
C PHE A 47 -13.23 -6.38 -47.65
N GLU A 48 -13.57 -7.58 -48.14
CA GLU A 48 -13.62 -7.86 -49.59
C GLU A 48 -14.72 -7.08 -50.32
N CYS A 49 -15.89 -6.89 -49.69
CA CYS A 49 -17.00 -6.14 -50.27
C CYS A 49 -16.71 -4.64 -50.40
N CYS A 50 -16.10 -4.02 -49.39
CA CYS A 50 -15.72 -2.61 -49.46
C CYS A 50 -14.58 -2.36 -50.46
N TYR A 51 -13.58 -3.24 -50.52
CA TYR A 51 -12.45 -3.08 -51.45
C TYR A 51 -12.89 -3.20 -52.92
N THR A 52 -13.73 -4.17 -53.25
CA THR A 52 -14.24 -4.37 -54.61
C THR A 52 -15.12 -3.21 -55.08
N THR A 53 -15.92 -2.62 -54.19
CA THR A 53 -16.77 -1.47 -54.53
C THR A 53 -15.93 -0.21 -54.77
N SER A 54 -14.91 0.04 -53.94
CA SER A 54 -13.99 1.18 -54.13
C SER A 54 -13.17 1.07 -55.42
N MET A 55 -12.71 -0.15 -55.78
CA MET A 55 -11.97 -0.36 -57.03
C MET A 55 -12.85 -0.17 -58.28
N LYS A 56 -14.12 -0.58 -58.24
CA LYS A 56 -15.07 -0.33 -59.34
C LYS A 56 -15.36 1.16 -59.53
N LEU A 57 -15.48 1.92 -58.44
CA LEU A 57 -15.65 3.38 -58.50
C LEU A 57 -14.42 4.07 -59.10
N LEU A 58 -13.21 3.67 -58.69
CA LEU A 58 -11.98 4.17 -59.28
C LEU A 58 -11.93 3.88 -60.79
N PHE A 59 -12.27 2.66 -61.21
CA PHE A 59 -12.33 2.29 -62.62
C PHE A 59 -13.31 3.18 -63.42
N TYR A 60 -14.54 3.35 -62.92
CA TYR A 60 -15.54 4.23 -63.57
C TYR A 60 -15.10 5.68 -63.66
N VAL A 61 -14.43 6.21 -62.62
CA VAL A 61 -13.89 7.58 -62.65
C VAL A 61 -12.77 7.69 -63.68
N THR A 62 -11.85 6.72 -63.75
CA THR A 62 -10.77 6.73 -64.76
C THR A 62 -11.31 6.61 -66.19
N GLN A 63 -12.35 5.81 -66.41
CA GLN A 63 -13.00 5.67 -67.70
C GLN A 63 -13.75 6.96 -68.10
N SER A 64 -14.43 7.60 -67.15
CA SER A 64 -15.10 8.88 -67.42
C SER A 64 -14.11 10.01 -67.71
N LEU A 65 -12.97 10.05 -67.01
CA LEU A 65 -11.92 11.04 -67.25
C LEU A 65 -11.23 10.84 -68.61
N THR A 66 -11.02 9.59 -69.03
CA THR A 66 -10.47 9.31 -70.36
C THR A 66 -11.44 9.71 -71.47
N HIS A 67 -12.75 9.42 -71.33
CA HIS A 67 -13.74 9.90 -72.29
C HIS A 67 -13.84 11.43 -72.36
N LEU A 68 -13.77 12.13 -71.21
CA LEU A 68 -13.73 13.59 -71.19
C LEU A 68 -12.45 14.15 -71.83
N SER A 69 -11.31 13.46 -71.68
CA SER A 69 -10.05 13.88 -72.32
C SER A 69 -10.13 13.79 -73.84
N VAL A 70 -10.71 12.71 -74.38
CA VAL A 70 -10.90 12.50 -75.82
C VAL A 70 -11.91 13.49 -76.39
N ALA A 71 -13.04 13.71 -75.72
CA ALA A 71 -14.04 14.68 -76.15
C ALA A 71 -13.48 16.11 -76.19
N ARG A 72 -12.66 16.48 -75.20
CA ARG A 72 -11.99 17.79 -75.15
C ARG A 72 -10.95 17.95 -76.27
N GLU A 73 -10.25 16.87 -76.62
CA GLU A 73 -9.27 16.87 -77.72
C GLU A 73 -9.95 17.05 -79.09
N GLU A 74 -11.13 16.45 -79.30
CA GLU A 74 -11.92 16.67 -80.51
C GLU A 74 -12.51 18.08 -80.59
N GLU A 75 -12.96 18.64 -79.47
CA GLU A 75 -13.49 20.01 -79.41
C GLU A 75 -12.39 21.06 -79.66
N LEU A 76 -11.18 20.82 -79.14
CA LEU A 76 -9.98 21.60 -79.45
C LEU A 76 -9.60 21.54 -80.93
N LYS A 77 -9.76 20.38 -81.60
CA LYS A 77 -9.53 20.24 -83.04
C LYS A 77 -10.58 20.98 -83.89
N ARG A 78 -11.83 21.09 -83.43
CA ARG A 78 -12.90 21.84 -84.14
C ARG A 78 -12.79 23.34 -83.99
N HIS A 79 -12.13 23.83 -82.95
CA HIS A 79 -11.87 25.25 -82.74
C HIS A 79 -10.39 25.57 -82.97
N SER A 80 -9.90 25.23 -84.17
CA SER A 80 -8.62 25.71 -84.73
C SER A 80 -8.66 27.23 -84.90
N ILE A 81 -8.72 27.93 -83.78
CA ILE A 81 -8.34 29.31 -83.65
C ILE A 81 -6.82 29.25 -83.64
N ASP A 82 -6.18 29.93 -84.60
CA ASP A 82 -4.73 30.20 -84.62
C ASP A 82 -4.35 31.08 -83.42
N LEU A 83 -4.50 30.54 -82.22
CA LEU A 83 -3.91 31.09 -81.02
C LEU A 83 -2.44 30.72 -81.08
N ASP A 84 -1.60 31.74 -81.11
CA ASP A 84 -0.15 31.66 -81.04
C ASP A 84 0.27 30.67 -79.93
N MET A 85 0.66 29.47 -80.37
CA MET A 85 1.06 28.34 -79.52
C MET A 85 2.16 28.72 -78.53
N SER A 86 2.97 29.74 -78.85
CA SER A 86 4.03 30.24 -77.97
C SER A 86 3.48 30.92 -76.71
N CYS A 87 2.37 31.65 -76.81
CA CYS A 87 1.75 32.35 -75.68
C CYS A 87 1.08 31.35 -74.71
N TRP A 88 0.41 30.33 -75.25
CA TRP A 88 -0.23 29.28 -74.45
C TRP A 88 0.79 28.37 -73.74
N ALA A 89 1.89 28.01 -74.41
CA ALA A 89 2.99 27.28 -73.78
C ALA A 89 3.65 28.07 -72.62
N SER A 90 3.84 29.38 -72.80
CA SER A 90 4.36 30.27 -71.76
C SER A 90 3.39 30.39 -70.56
N TYR A 91 2.08 30.49 -70.81
CA TYR A 91 1.07 30.57 -69.76
C TYR A 91 0.95 29.26 -68.96
N THR A 92 0.95 28.11 -69.64
CA THR A 92 0.83 26.80 -68.99
C THR A 92 2.05 26.45 -68.14
N THR A 93 3.27 26.75 -68.62
CA THR A 93 4.51 26.53 -67.86
C THR A 93 4.59 27.41 -66.61
N LYS A 94 4.23 28.69 -66.70
CA LYS A 94 4.20 29.60 -65.53
C LYS A 94 3.18 29.16 -64.48
N ASN A 95 1.97 28.80 -64.90
CA ASN A 95 0.95 28.31 -63.97
C ASN A 95 1.30 26.96 -63.35
N PHE A 96 1.91 26.06 -64.13
CA PHE A 96 2.39 24.79 -63.60
C PHE A 96 3.46 25.01 -62.53
N LYS A 97 4.44 25.89 -62.80
CA LYS A 97 5.48 26.24 -61.84
C LYS A 97 4.89 26.81 -60.54
N ALA A 98 3.98 27.78 -60.64
CA ALA A 98 3.31 28.37 -59.47
C ALA A 98 2.51 27.32 -58.66
N ARG A 99 1.85 26.38 -59.33
CA ARG A 99 1.12 25.29 -58.66
C ARG A 99 2.05 24.28 -57.99
N MET A 100 3.19 23.98 -58.60
CA MET A 100 4.22 23.12 -57.99
C MET A 100 4.82 23.79 -56.75
N GLU A 101 5.17 25.08 -56.83
CA GLU A 101 5.68 25.84 -55.67
C GLU A 101 4.64 25.90 -54.54
N THR A 102 3.35 26.06 -54.87
CA THR A 102 2.27 26.04 -53.88
C THR A 102 2.13 24.64 -53.26
N ALA A 103 2.10 23.58 -54.07
CA ALA A 103 2.00 22.20 -53.60
C ALA A 103 3.20 21.81 -52.71
N GLU A 104 4.41 22.23 -53.06
CA GLU A 104 5.60 22.03 -52.23
C GLU A 104 5.50 22.77 -50.90
N SER A 105 4.99 24.00 -50.91
CA SER A 105 4.77 24.77 -49.68
C SER A 105 3.71 24.13 -48.78
N GLU A 106 2.60 23.64 -49.36
CA GLU A 106 1.54 22.92 -48.65
C GLU A 106 2.06 21.60 -48.09
N ALA A 107 2.88 20.86 -48.85
CA ALA A 107 3.50 19.63 -48.38
C ALA A 107 4.46 19.87 -47.20
N ARG A 108 5.22 20.98 -47.22
CA ARG A 108 6.08 21.36 -46.10
C ARG A 108 5.27 21.70 -44.85
N ILE A 109 4.22 22.50 -44.98
CA ILE A 109 3.32 22.84 -43.85
C ILE A 109 2.66 21.57 -43.29
N ALA A 110 2.20 20.66 -44.16
CA ALA A 110 1.61 19.40 -43.73
C ALA A 110 2.61 18.52 -42.97
N LYS A 111 3.87 18.45 -43.44
CA LYS A 111 4.93 17.71 -42.75
C LYS A 111 5.22 18.30 -41.37
N GLU A 112 5.38 19.63 -41.27
CA GLU A 112 5.60 20.32 -39.98
C GLU A 112 4.44 20.09 -39.02
N ALA A 113 3.19 20.11 -39.50
CA ALA A 113 2.00 19.83 -38.69
C ALA A 113 1.98 18.40 -38.14
N ILE A 114 2.36 17.40 -38.95
CA ILE A 114 2.47 16.00 -38.52
C ILE A 114 3.58 15.84 -37.47
N GLU A 115 4.75 16.46 -37.69
CA GLU A 115 5.85 16.40 -36.74
C GLU A 115 5.49 17.07 -35.40
N ALA A 116 4.78 18.20 -35.44
CA ALA A 116 4.28 18.88 -34.25
C ALA A 116 3.25 18.03 -33.48
N ASP A 117 2.32 17.36 -34.18
CA ASP A 117 1.35 16.46 -33.54
C ASP A 117 2.03 15.24 -32.90
N GLN A 118 3.00 14.64 -33.58
CA GLN A 118 3.80 13.55 -33.01
C GLN A 118 4.58 14.01 -31.77
N ALA A 119 5.15 15.22 -31.80
CA ALA A 119 5.84 15.78 -30.64
C ALA A 119 4.89 15.97 -29.45
N ARG A 120 3.66 16.44 -29.70
CA ARG A 120 2.62 16.56 -28.67
C ARG A 120 2.26 15.20 -28.07
N VAL A 121 1.99 14.18 -28.90
CA VAL A 121 1.67 12.83 -28.41
C VAL A 121 2.81 12.25 -27.58
N ARG A 122 4.07 12.45 -27.98
CA ARG A 122 5.24 12.02 -27.18
C ARG A 122 5.32 12.77 -25.85
N ALA A 123 5.00 14.06 -25.82
CA ALA A 123 4.99 14.85 -24.59
C ALA A 123 3.86 14.42 -23.64
N GLU A 124 2.68 14.11 -24.18
CA GLU A 124 1.55 13.56 -23.41
C GLU A 124 1.89 12.19 -22.83
N GLY A 125 2.51 11.29 -23.63
CA GLY A 125 2.95 9.98 -23.14
C GLY A 125 3.95 10.09 -21.98
N LYS A 126 4.94 11.00 -22.08
CA LYS A 126 5.86 11.26 -20.96
C LYS A 126 5.14 11.73 -19.70
N ARG A 127 4.15 12.62 -19.83
CA ARG A 127 3.35 13.08 -18.68
C ARG A 127 2.56 11.94 -18.05
N GLU A 128 2.01 11.03 -18.84
CA GLU A 128 1.30 9.85 -18.31
C GLU A 128 2.25 8.90 -17.56
N ASP A 129 3.46 8.70 -18.07
CA ASP A 129 4.49 7.90 -17.40
C ASP A 129 4.96 8.55 -16.09
N ASP A 130 5.18 9.88 -16.08
CA ASP A 130 5.51 10.64 -14.87
C ASP A 130 4.38 10.53 -13.82
N LEU A 131 3.11 10.64 -14.24
CA LEU A 131 1.95 10.47 -13.36
C LEU A 131 1.78 9.03 -12.87
N ARG A 132 2.19 8.03 -13.65
CA ARG A 132 2.22 6.63 -13.20
C ARG A 132 3.29 6.45 -12.13
N CYS A 133 4.50 6.92 -12.38
CA CYS A 133 5.62 6.85 -11.43
C CYS A 133 5.27 7.55 -10.11
N TRP A 134 4.62 8.72 -10.16
CA TRP A 134 4.16 9.43 -8.98
C TRP A 134 3.12 8.65 -8.17
N ARG A 135 2.14 8.00 -8.83
CA ARG A 135 1.14 7.15 -8.15
C ARG A 135 1.75 5.92 -7.50
N GLU A 136 2.70 5.28 -8.18
CA GLU A 136 3.43 4.13 -7.62
C GLU A 136 4.25 4.54 -6.39
N ALA A 137 4.90 5.72 -6.43
CA ALA A 137 5.60 6.26 -5.28
C ALA A 137 4.66 6.54 -4.09
N GLN A 138 3.50 7.16 -4.34
CA GLN A 138 2.51 7.41 -3.29
C GLN A 138 1.99 6.10 -2.68
N GLN A 139 1.69 5.10 -3.52
CA GLN A 139 1.26 3.80 -3.03
C GLN A 139 2.34 3.13 -2.17
N ALA A 140 3.62 3.23 -2.57
CA ALA A 140 4.73 2.71 -1.79
C ALA A 140 4.88 3.44 -0.43
N GLU A 141 4.64 4.76 -0.38
CA GLU A 141 4.60 5.53 0.87
C GLU A 141 3.46 5.06 1.79
N GLU A 142 2.24 4.90 1.25
CA GLU A 142 1.09 4.39 2.00
C GLU A 142 1.35 2.98 2.55
N GLU A 143 1.92 2.09 1.74
CA GLU A 143 2.34 0.75 2.21
C GLU A 143 3.42 0.81 3.30
N ALA A 144 4.35 1.75 3.22
CA ALA A 144 5.38 1.93 4.24
C ALA A 144 4.78 2.42 5.56
N VAL A 145 3.80 3.34 5.51
CA VAL A 145 3.04 3.80 6.68
C VAL A 145 2.30 2.61 7.34
N MET A 146 1.58 1.82 6.56
CA MET A 146 0.86 0.63 7.07
C MET A 146 1.82 -0.39 7.72
N ARG A 147 3.00 -0.62 7.13
CA ARG A 147 4.03 -1.48 7.73
C ARG A 147 4.54 -0.92 9.06
N MET A 148 4.72 0.40 9.14
CA MET A 148 5.20 1.06 10.35
C MET A 148 4.18 0.99 11.49
N GLU A 149 2.89 1.21 11.21
CA GLU A 149 1.80 1.05 12.19
C GLU A 149 1.76 -0.37 12.77
N SER A 150 1.93 -1.40 11.93
CA SER A 150 2.00 -2.79 12.40
C SER A 150 3.18 -3.03 13.36
N VAL A 151 4.33 -2.42 13.09
CA VAL A 151 5.50 -2.50 14.00
C VAL A 151 5.20 -1.84 15.34
N PHE A 152 4.51 -0.70 15.34
CA PHE A 152 4.10 -0.03 16.58
C PHE A 152 3.12 -0.86 17.41
N GLU A 153 2.15 -1.52 16.77
CA GLU A 153 1.21 -2.41 17.46
C GLU A 153 1.95 -3.61 18.11
N GLN A 154 2.88 -4.22 17.37
CA GLN A 154 3.72 -5.30 17.91
C GLN A 154 4.59 -4.82 19.08
N HIS A 155 5.13 -3.60 18.99
CA HIS A 155 5.92 -3.00 20.06
C HIS A 155 5.06 -2.74 21.30
N GLY A 156 3.86 -2.19 21.14
CA GLY A 156 2.90 -2.00 22.24
C GLY A 156 2.60 -3.31 22.97
N ALA A 157 2.30 -4.38 22.23
CA ALA A 157 2.06 -5.70 22.81
C ALA A 157 3.29 -6.28 23.53
N LEU A 158 4.51 -6.00 23.07
CA LEU A 158 5.74 -6.40 23.74
C LEU A 158 5.93 -5.65 25.07
N VAL A 159 5.70 -4.34 25.07
CA VAL A 159 5.77 -3.49 26.28
C VAL A 159 4.79 -3.99 27.34
N ASP A 160 3.56 -4.31 26.96
CA ASP A 160 2.55 -4.87 27.88
C ASP A 160 2.97 -6.23 28.46
N ARG A 161 3.57 -7.10 27.64
CA ARG A 161 4.11 -8.39 28.11
C ARG A 161 5.23 -8.20 29.13
N VAL A 162 6.15 -7.27 28.86
CA VAL A 162 7.26 -6.95 29.77
C VAL A 162 6.73 -6.37 31.08
N LYS A 163 5.76 -5.45 31.01
CA LYS A 163 5.10 -4.86 32.19
C LYS A 163 4.42 -5.95 33.04
N LYS A 164 3.61 -6.81 32.42
CA LYS A 164 2.95 -7.94 33.10
C LYS A 164 3.95 -8.91 33.72
N ALA A 165 5.09 -9.17 33.08
CA ALA A 165 6.14 -10.01 33.63
C ALA A 165 6.80 -9.36 34.87
N LYS A 166 7.09 -8.06 34.81
CA LYS A 166 7.61 -7.28 35.94
C LYS A 166 6.65 -7.32 37.13
N ASP A 167 5.36 -7.14 36.90
CA ASP A 167 4.33 -7.20 37.94
C ASP A 167 4.26 -8.59 38.60
N ARG A 168 4.37 -9.67 37.80
CA ARG A 168 4.45 -11.05 38.33
C ARG A 168 5.68 -11.26 39.22
N VAL A 169 6.84 -10.70 38.85
CA VAL A 169 8.05 -10.76 39.67
C VAL A 169 7.88 -9.97 40.96
N ARG A 170 7.27 -8.77 40.90
CA ARG A 170 6.95 -7.96 42.08
C ARG A 170 6.03 -8.73 43.03
N GLU A 171 4.96 -9.34 42.52
CA GLU A 171 4.02 -10.13 43.32
C GLU A 171 4.68 -11.37 43.94
N ALA A 172 5.50 -12.09 43.19
CA ALA A 172 6.26 -13.24 43.72
C ALA A 172 7.24 -12.84 44.84
N ARG A 173 7.83 -11.64 44.75
CA ARG A 173 8.68 -11.09 45.81
C ARG A 173 7.87 -10.76 47.07
N ILE A 174 6.67 -10.21 46.92
CA ILE A 174 5.75 -9.93 48.04
C ILE A 174 5.29 -11.23 48.69
N ASP A 175 4.88 -12.23 47.91
CA ASP A 175 4.48 -13.55 48.42
C ASP A 175 5.64 -14.24 49.18
N SER A 176 6.87 -14.14 48.66
CA SER A 176 8.06 -14.66 49.34
C SER A 176 8.31 -13.98 50.69
N ARG A 177 8.08 -12.66 50.79
CA ARG A 177 8.15 -11.93 52.07
C ARG A 177 7.04 -12.38 53.03
N ARG A 178 5.81 -12.53 52.55
CA ARG A 178 4.65 -12.96 53.36
C ARG A 178 4.79 -14.38 53.91
N ARG A 179 5.39 -15.30 53.14
CA ARG A 179 5.64 -16.67 53.62
C ARG A 179 6.74 -16.74 54.68
N GLY A 180 7.51 -15.66 54.85
CA GLY A 180 8.69 -15.61 55.70
C GLY A 180 9.76 -16.62 55.27
N PRO A 181 10.97 -16.56 55.84
CA PRO A 181 11.85 -17.71 55.82
C PRO A 181 11.06 -18.88 56.41
N VAL A 182 10.84 -19.92 55.61
CA VAL A 182 10.11 -21.14 56.00
C VAL A 182 10.55 -21.48 57.42
N ARG A 183 9.62 -21.41 58.39
CA ARG A 183 9.80 -21.75 59.81
C ARG A 183 10.10 -23.25 59.99
N SER A 184 11.08 -23.77 59.25
CA SER A 184 11.64 -25.11 59.30
C SER A 184 12.42 -25.36 60.60
N VAL A 185 12.56 -24.33 61.44
CA VAL A 185 13.28 -24.34 62.72
C VAL A 185 12.54 -25.14 63.80
N PHE A 186 11.26 -25.46 63.65
CA PHE A 186 10.49 -26.15 64.70
C PHE A 186 10.41 -27.69 64.52
N LYS A 187 11.52 -28.38 64.27
CA LYS A 187 11.58 -29.86 64.33
C LYS A 187 12.78 -30.34 65.15
N CYS A 188 12.60 -31.42 65.88
CA CYS A 188 13.67 -32.06 66.65
C CYS A 188 14.64 -32.75 65.69
N GLN A 189 15.94 -32.45 65.73
CA GLN A 189 16.92 -33.08 64.80
C GLN A 189 17.28 -34.53 65.16
N ILE A 190 16.79 -35.05 66.29
CA ILE A 190 17.00 -36.45 66.68
C ILE A 190 15.92 -37.35 66.08
N CYS A 191 14.65 -36.95 66.20
CA CYS A 191 13.52 -37.76 65.72
C CYS A 191 12.83 -37.20 64.47
N PHE A 192 13.29 -36.05 63.96
CA PHE A 192 12.78 -35.32 62.80
C PHE A 192 11.28 -34.95 62.83
N LYS A 193 10.64 -35.07 64.00
CA LYS A 193 9.24 -34.68 64.21
C LYS A 193 9.13 -33.20 64.56
N LYS A 194 8.09 -32.54 64.06
CA LYS A 194 7.77 -31.13 64.38
C LYS A 194 7.50 -30.97 65.88
N TYR A 195 8.03 -29.92 66.49
CA TYR A 195 7.69 -29.57 67.86
C TYR A 195 6.20 -29.22 67.94
N ASP A 196 5.56 -29.65 69.01
CA ASP A 196 4.15 -29.42 69.28
C ASP A 196 4.06 -29.06 70.77
N PHE A 197 3.65 -27.82 71.05
CA PHE A 197 3.63 -27.29 72.41
C PHE A 197 2.47 -27.87 73.23
N ASP A 198 1.45 -28.43 72.58
CA ASP A 198 0.27 -29.02 73.21
C ASP A 198 0.53 -30.49 73.60
N LYS A 199 1.45 -31.16 72.90
CA LYS A 199 1.86 -32.54 73.23
C LYS A 199 3.10 -32.56 74.11
N GLU A 200 2.98 -33.03 75.34
CA GLU A 200 4.10 -33.13 76.30
C GLU A 200 5.37 -33.77 75.69
N ASN A 201 5.21 -34.88 74.97
CA ASN A 201 6.34 -35.61 74.35
C ASN A 201 7.04 -34.86 73.21
N MET A 202 6.40 -33.85 72.62
CA MET A 202 6.90 -33.09 71.49
C MET A 202 7.23 -31.65 71.85
N LYS A 203 7.12 -31.27 73.13
CA LYS A 203 7.51 -29.96 73.62
C LYS A 203 9.03 -29.78 73.48
N PRO A 204 9.50 -28.65 72.93
CA PRO A 204 10.93 -28.37 72.87
C PRO A 204 11.48 -28.12 74.28
N LYS A 205 12.62 -28.73 74.59
CA LYS A 205 13.41 -28.54 75.81
C LYS A 205 14.79 -28.04 75.39
N CYS A 206 15.23 -26.96 76.01
CA CYS A 206 16.59 -26.46 75.83
C CYS A 206 17.50 -27.14 76.84
N LEU A 207 18.62 -27.67 76.36
CA LEU A 207 19.66 -28.24 77.20
C LEU A 207 20.46 -27.06 77.80
N THR A 208 20.37 -26.87 79.12
CA THR A 208 20.76 -25.61 79.80
C THR A 208 22.22 -25.22 79.63
N ASN A 209 23.12 -26.20 79.50
CA ASN A 209 24.56 -25.94 79.42
C ASN A 209 24.99 -25.52 78.01
N CYS A 210 24.41 -26.13 76.97
CA CYS A 210 24.86 -25.94 75.59
C CYS A 210 23.87 -25.20 74.67
N GLY A 211 22.65 -24.91 75.14
CA GLY A 211 21.63 -24.18 74.37
C GLY A 211 20.96 -24.97 73.24
N HIS A 212 21.29 -26.25 73.05
CA HIS A 212 20.70 -27.07 72.00
C HIS A 212 19.26 -27.47 72.36
N ILE A 213 18.38 -27.50 71.35
CA ILE A 213 16.95 -27.80 71.55
C ILE A 213 16.63 -29.22 71.09
N CYS A 214 15.98 -30.00 71.95
CA CYS A 214 15.50 -31.36 71.68
C CYS A 214 14.03 -31.49 72.06
N CYS A 215 13.30 -32.50 71.55
CA CYS A 215 11.95 -32.74 72.05
C CYS A 215 12.02 -33.51 73.37
N GLU A 216 11.05 -33.29 74.25
CA GLU A 216 10.99 -33.93 75.56
C GLU A 216 11.09 -35.47 75.47
N LYS A 217 10.46 -36.09 74.47
CA LYS A 217 10.57 -37.54 74.24
C LYS A 217 12.00 -37.98 73.96
N CYS A 218 12.79 -37.20 73.23
CA CYS A 218 14.18 -37.55 72.97
C CYS A 218 15.03 -37.33 74.22
N VAL A 219 14.79 -36.25 74.96
CA VAL A 219 15.49 -35.99 76.24
C VAL A 219 15.24 -37.15 77.22
N LYS A 220 13.99 -37.55 77.43
CA LYS A 220 13.63 -38.69 78.31
C LYS A 220 14.29 -40.01 77.92
N LYS A 221 14.58 -40.22 76.63
CA LYS A 221 15.29 -41.43 76.16
C LYS A 221 16.79 -41.40 76.40
N MET A 222 17.37 -40.20 76.51
CA MET A 222 18.80 -39.99 76.72
C MET A 222 19.13 -39.89 78.21
N THR A 223 18.15 -39.61 79.07
CA THR A 223 18.33 -39.62 80.53
C THR A 223 18.58 -41.05 81.02
N VAL A 224 19.80 -41.33 81.44
CA VAL A 224 20.19 -42.60 82.07
C VAL A 224 20.83 -42.22 83.40
N VAL A 225 20.19 -42.57 84.52
CA VAL A 225 20.70 -42.27 85.88
C VAL A 225 20.89 -40.76 86.11
N ASP A 226 19.84 -39.98 85.84
CA ASP A 226 19.73 -38.52 86.08
C ASP A 226 20.72 -37.58 85.35
N VAL A 227 21.64 -38.12 84.57
CA VAL A 227 22.54 -37.34 83.70
C VAL A 227 22.02 -37.39 82.26
N VAL A 228 21.99 -36.23 81.59
CA VAL A 228 21.68 -36.13 80.15
C VAL A 228 22.91 -35.59 79.42
N GLU A 229 23.43 -36.36 78.47
CA GLU A 229 24.46 -35.90 77.55
C GLU A 229 23.81 -35.28 76.30
N CYS A 230 24.27 -34.10 75.90
CA CYS A 230 23.80 -33.49 74.66
C CYS A 230 24.27 -34.28 73.43
N PRO A 231 23.38 -34.72 72.52
CA PRO A 231 23.79 -35.49 71.35
C PRO A 231 24.57 -34.68 70.30
N TYR A 232 24.60 -33.35 70.42
CA TYR A 232 25.29 -32.47 69.46
C TYR A 232 26.69 -32.06 69.94
N CYS A 233 26.85 -31.72 71.22
CA CYS A 233 28.12 -31.22 71.77
C CYS A 233 28.72 -32.11 72.87
N ARG A 234 28.03 -33.17 73.30
CA ARG A 234 28.50 -34.13 74.31
C ARG A 234 28.79 -33.54 75.69
N GLU A 235 28.23 -32.37 75.99
CA GLU A 235 28.27 -31.80 77.33
C GLU A 235 27.21 -32.46 78.22
N GLU A 236 27.62 -32.79 79.44
CA GLU A 236 26.74 -33.30 80.50
C GLU A 236 25.86 -32.18 81.05
N ILE A 237 24.61 -32.51 81.35
CA ILE A 237 23.59 -31.56 81.78
C ILE A 237 22.94 -32.09 83.06
N ASP A 238 23.02 -31.29 84.12
CA ASP A 238 22.53 -31.66 85.45
C ASP A 238 21.01 -31.53 85.59
N CYS A 239 20.30 -30.78 84.73
CA CYS A 239 18.84 -30.78 84.68
C CYS A 239 18.26 -30.04 83.44
N PRO A 240 17.41 -30.67 82.59
CA PRO A 240 16.80 -29.97 81.46
C PRO A 240 15.60 -29.09 81.86
N VAL A 241 15.75 -27.77 81.75
CA VAL A 241 14.68 -26.78 82.04
C VAL A 241 13.75 -26.61 80.82
N SER A 242 12.43 -26.59 81.02
CA SER A 242 11.51 -26.16 79.95
C SER A 242 11.52 -24.65 79.82
N TYR A 243 12.09 -24.13 78.74
CA TYR A 243 11.85 -22.76 78.34
C TYR A 243 10.47 -22.65 77.70
N GLN A 244 9.59 -21.84 78.29
CA GLN A 244 8.45 -21.31 77.57
C GLN A 244 8.98 -20.23 76.62
N LEU A 245 9.16 -20.56 75.34
CA LEU A 245 9.40 -19.58 74.30
C LEU A 245 8.18 -18.64 74.25
N LYS A 246 8.27 -17.49 74.91
CA LYS A 246 7.28 -16.43 74.76
C LYS A 246 7.31 -16.03 73.29
N ARG A 247 6.17 -16.17 72.60
CA ARG A 247 6.00 -15.60 71.26
C ARG A 247 6.21 -14.09 71.43
N THR A 248 7.36 -13.59 71.00
CA THR A 248 7.51 -12.15 70.76
C THR A 248 6.50 -11.84 69.66
N GLY A 249 5.45 -11.10 70.04
CA GLY A 249 4.45 -10.64 69.10
C GLY A 249 5.14 -9.83 68.03
N ASP A 250 4.91 -10.24 66.79
CA ASP A 250 5.23 -9.49 65.59
C ASP A 250 4.36 -8.21 65.60
N GLU A 251 4.82 -7.16 66.29
CA GLU A 251 4.26 -5.79 66.23
C GLU A 251 5.14 -4.93 65.30
N ASP A 252 5.29 -5.35 64.04
CA ASP A 252 5.88 -4.49 63.01
C ASP A 252 4.73 -3.82 62.22
N SER A 253 4.29 -2.66 62.73
CA SER A 253 3.36 -1.76 62.06
C SER A 253 4.10 -0.93 61.01
N ASP A 254 4.46 -1.56 59.89
CA ASP A 254 5.06 -0.84 58.75
C ASP A 254 3.96 -0.08 57.99
N THR A 255 3.81 1.20 58.37
CA THR A 255 2.97 2.18 57.69
C THR A 255 3.82 2.91 56.66
N GLU A 256 4.15 2.25 55.55
CA GLU A 256 4.84 2.91 54.43
C GLU A 256 3.80 3.62 53.54
N SER A 257 3.63 4.91 53.77
CA SER A 257 2.92 5.83 52.88
C SER A 257 3.81 6.19 51.68
N GLU A 258 3.68 5.47 50.57
CA GLU A 258 4.21 5.93 49.28
C GLU A 258 3.26 6.98 48.69
N GLY A 259 3.57 8.24 48.96
CA GLY A 259 3.06 9.37 48.20
C GLY A 259 3.93 9.59 46.97
N GLU A 260 3.49 9.11 45.81
CA GLU A 260 4.03 9.53 44.51
C GLU A 260 3.07 10.58 43.92
N GLN A 261 3.46 11.85 44.07
CA GLN A 261 3.00 12.94 43.23
C GLN A 261 3.72 12.86 41.88
N GLU A 262 3.05 12.38 40.84
CA GLU A 262 3.48 12.64 39.48
C GLU A 262 2.94 14.01 39.04
N GLY A 263 3.81 15.01 39.21
CA GLY A 263 3.63 16.34 38.65
C GLY A 263 4.05 16.40 37.18
N GLU A 264 3.28 17.20 36.43
CA GLU A 264 3.72 18.11 35.37
C GLU A 264 4.45 17.48 34.17
N GLY A 265 3.83 17.38 33.00
CA GLY A 265 3.50 18.57 32.20
C GLY A 265 4.63 18.86 31.22
N PHE A 266 4.62 18.20 30.05
CA PHE A 266 5.52 18.57 28.96
C PHE A 266 4.70 18.88 27.70
N ASN A 267 4.42 20.17 27.52
CA ASN A 267 3.96 20.75 26.27
C ASN A 267 5.18 20.97 25.36
N SER A 268 5.10 20.54 24.10
CA SER A 268 5.91 21.03 22.98
C SER A 268 5.02 20.94 21.74
N ARG A 269 4.46 22.06 21.28
CA ARG A 269 5.01 22.99 20.27
C ARG A 269 5.42 22.29 18.97
#